data_AF-A0A0W0VZG3-F1
#
_entry.id   AF-A0A0W0VZG3-F1
#
_cell.length_a   1.000
_cell.length_b   1.000
_cell.length_c   1.000
_cell.angle_alpha   90.00
_cell.angle_beta   90.00
_cell.angle_gamma   90.00
#
_symmetry.space_group_name_H-M   'P 1'
#
loop_
_entity.id
_entity.type
_entity.pdbx_description
1 polymer ?
#
loop_
_entity_poly.entity_id
_entity_poly.type
_entity_poly.pdbx_seq_one_letter_code
_entity_poly.pdbx_strand_id
1 'polypeptide(L)'
;MTISAWYYPSIIALFLYGAWGYWGARASSFINPLSITFYSSLGVLISGVLALALLDFKPELSAKGSMYGLLNGLANGIACIFFIVALRKGPAMPVVLITSMYPLITLILCIVFLKQGITLRQTFGMIFAIAALILFSSEA
;
A
#
# COMPACT_ATOMS: atom_id res chain seq x y z
N MET A 1 21.04 3.08 20.91
CA MET A 1 20.34 2.33 19.85
C MET A 1 20.71 2.95 18.52
N THR A 2 21.52 2.28 17.70
CA THR A 2 21.83 2.74 16.34
C THR A 2 20.61 2.51 15.47
N ILE A 3 19.98 3.59 14.98
CA ILE A 3 18.86 3.51 14.05
C ILE A 3 19.38 2.84 12.77
N SER A 4 18.78 1.71 12.40
CA SER A 4 19.21 0.94 11.23
C SER A 4 18.83 1.66 9.94
N ALA A 5 19.63 1.49 8.88
CA ALA A 5 19.48 2.21 7.62
C ALA A 5 18.11 2.02 6.94
N TRP A 6 17.39 0.94 7.23
CA TRP A 6 16.04 0.70 6.69
C TRP A 6 14.96 1.60 7.30
N TYR A 7 15.20 2.22 8.46
CA TYR A 7 14.20 3.02 9.16
C TYR A 7 13.87 4.34 8.43
N TYR A 8 14.89 4.99 7.86
CA TYR A 8 14.75 6.24 7.12
C TYR A 8 13.83 6.14 5.89
N PRO A 9 14.04 5.19 4.95
CA PRO A 9 13.14 5.05 3.80
C PRO A 9 11.71 4.67 4.23
N SER A 10 11.52 3.95 5.34
CA SER A 10 10.17 3.65 5.86
C SER A 10 9.42 4.90 6.32
N ILE A 11 10.10 5.85 6.98
CA ILE A 11 9.48 7.13 7.38
C ILE A 11 9.10 7.95 6.14
N ILE A 12 10.00 8.04 5.16
CA ILE A 12 9.72 8.77 3.92
C ILE A 12 8.52 8.14 3.21
N ALA A 13 8.48 6.81 3.11
CA ALA A 13 7.35 6.09 2.54
C ALA A 13 6.03 6.37 3.29
N LEU A 14 6.05 6.43 4.63
CA LEU A 14 4.87 6.76 5.44
C LEU A 14 4.28 8.13 5.04
N PHE A 15 5.11 9.16 4.91
CA PHE A 15 4.64 10.48 4.49
C PHE A 15 4.10 10.48 3.06
N LEU A 16 4.76 9.77 2.14
CA LEU A 16 4.30 9.64 0.75
C LEU A 16 2.97 8.88 0.65
N TYR A 17 2.77 7.82 1.42
CA TYR A 17 1.50 7.09 1.49
C TYR A 17 0.39 7.98 2.06
N GLY A 18 0.69 8.78 3.08
CA GLY A 18 -0.26 9.77 3.62
C GLY A 18 -0.67 10.81 2.57
N ALA A 19 0.30 11.35 1.83
CA ALA A 19 0.04 12.31 0.75
C ALA A 19 -0.78 11.67 -0.39
N TRP A 20 -0.45 10.44 -0.79
CA TRP A 20 -1.21 9.67 -1.77
C TRP A 20 -2.66 9.47 -1.34
N GLY A 21 -2.90 9.08 -0.09
CA GLY A 21 -4.26 8.91 0.45
C GLY A 21 -5.06 10.22 0.45
N TYR A 22 -4.45 11.32 0.89
CA TYR A 22 -5.07 12.65 0.89
C TYR A 22 -5.44 13.11 -0.53
N TRP A 23 -4.50 13.05 -1.47
CA TRP A 23 -4.76 13.46 -2.85
C TRP A 23 -5.78 12.57 -3.54
N GLY A 24 -5.75 11.25 -3.29
CA GLY A 24 -6.75 10.32 -3.79
C GLY A 24 -8.17 10.66 -3.29
N ALA A 25 -8.32 10.95 -2.00
CA ALA A 25 -9.59 11.35 -1.40
C ALA A 25 -10.08 12.71 -1.93
N ARG A 26 -9.15 13.65 -2.15
CA ARG A 26 -9.50 14.95 -2.72
C ARG A 26 -9.91 14.81 -4.19
N ALA A 27 -9.17 14.05 -4.98
CA ALA A 27 -9.46 13.81 -6.40
C ALA A 27 -10.77 13.06 -6.61
N SER A 28 -11.13 12.11 -5.73
CA SER A 28 -12.37 11.31 -5.81
C SER A 28 -13.65 12.16 -5.76
N SER A 29 -13.55 13.37 -5.20
CA SER A 29 -14.64 14.36 -5.17
C SER A 29 -14.81 15.12 -6.49
N PHE A 30 -13.77 15.20 -7.33
CA PHE A 30 -13.78 16.00 -8.56
C PHE A 30 -14.05 15.19 -9.83
N ILE A 31 -13.52 13.97 -9.91
CA ILE A 31 -13.53 13.18 -11.14
C ILE A 31 -13.85 11.70 -10.89
N ASN A 32 -14.14 10.97 -11.96
CA ASN A 32 -14.47 9.55 -11.89
C ASN A 32 -13.29 8.72 -11.31
N PRO A 33 -13.56 7.73 -10.43
CA PRO A 33 -12.51 6.86 -9.88
C PRO A 33 -11.57 6.25 -10.91
N LEU A 34 -12.09 5.78 -12.05
CA LEU A 34 -11.26 5.17 -13.11
C LEU A 34 -10.32 6.20 -13.74
N SER A 35 -10.77 7.45 -13.91
CA SER A 35 -9.91 8.54 -14.41
C SER A 35 -8.79 8.87 -13.41
N ILE A 36 -9.08 8.87 -12.10
CA ILE A 36 -8.06 9.09 -11.07
C ILE A 36 -7.05 7.95 -11.07
N THR A 37 -7.50 6.70 -11.16
CA THR A 37 -6.60 5.55 -11.28
C THR A 37 -5.73 5.68 -12.52
N PHE A 38 -6.28 6.11 -13.66
CA PHE A 38 -5.51 6.35 -14.88
C PHE A 38 -4.40 7.40 -14.66
N TYR A 39 -4.74 8.59 -14.12
CA TYR A 39 -3.74 9.62 -13.82
C TYR A 39 -2.72 9.17 -12.78
N SER A 40 -3.15 8.44 -11.76
CA SER A 40 -2.26 7.86 -10.73
C SER A 40 -1.31 6.84 -11.35
N SER A 41 -1.79 6.04 -12.31
CA SER A 41 -0.97 5.06 -13.04
C SER A 41 0.07 5.75 -13.92
N LEU A 42 -0.23 6.91 -14.50
CA LEU A 42 0.78 7.73 -15.19
C LEU A 42 1.85 8.22 -14.21
N GLY A 43 1.47 8.67 -13.02
CA GLY A 43 2.42 9.04 -11.96
C GLY A 43 3.33 7.88 -11.55
N VAL A 44 2.75 6.69 -11.35
CA VAL A 44 3.51 5.46 -11.05
C VAL A 44 4.41 5.07 -12.22
N LEU A 45 3.96 5.20 -13.46
CA LEU A 45 4.77 4.94 -14.66
C LEU A 45 6.01 5.85 -14.70
N ILE A 46 5.84 7.15 -14.41
CA ILE A 46 6.97 8.09 -14.32
C ILE A 46 7.96 7.61 -13.25
N SER A 47 7.48 7.19 -12.07
CA SER A 47 8.36 6.65 -11.03
C SER A 47 9.09 5.38 -11.46
N GLY A 48 8.44 4.52 -12.26
CA GLY A 48 9.04 3.31 -12.82
C GLY A 48 10.13 3.62 -13.85
N VAL A 49 9.92 4.62 -14.71
CA VAL A 49 10.93 5.10 -15.68
C VAL A 49 12.11 5.73 -14.95
N LEU A 50 11.85 6.54 -13.91
CA LEU A 50 12.91 7.09 -13.05
C LEU A 50 13.72 5.98 -12.37
N ALA A 51 13.05 4.95 -11.84
CA ALA A 51 13.74 3.79 -11.26
C ALA A 51 14.62 3.08 -12.30
N LEU A 52 14.14 2.90 -13.53
CA LEU A 52 14.92 2.30 -14.61
C LEU A 52 16.14 3.16 -14.99
N ALA A 53 15.97 4.48 -15.03
CA ALA A 53 17.05 5.42 -15.28
C ALA A 53 18.12 5.39 -14.17
N LEU A 54 17.69 5.31 -12.90
CA LEU A 54 18.58 5.13 -11.74
C LEU A 54 19.30 3.77 -11.73
N LEU A 55 18.79 2.78 -12.45
CA LEU A 55 19.42 1.48 -12.69
C LEU A 55 20.31 1.47 -13.95
N ASP A 56 20.59 2.62 -14.56
CA ASP A 56 21.33 2.73 -15.83
C ASP A 56 20.75 1.85 -16.95
N PHE A 57 19.43 1.68 -16.97
CA PHE A 57 18.70 0.81 -17.90
C PHE A 57 19.14 -0.66 -17.88
N LYS A 58 19.69 -1.13 -16.75
CA LYS A 58 20.11 -2.53 -16.53
C LYS A 58 19.26 -3.20 -15.45
N PRO A 59 17.98 -3.52 -15.73
CA PRO A 59 17.14 -4.23 -14.78
C PRO A 59 17.67 -5.65 -14.53
N GLU A 60 17.56 -6.12 -13.30
CA GLU A 60 17.91 -7.50 -12.96
C GLU A 60 16.88 -8.46 -13.56
N LEU A 61 17.33 -9.35 -14.45
CA LEU A 61 16.46 -10.28 -15.16
C LEU A 61 16.36 -11.61 -14.41
N SER A 62 15.49 -11.65 -13.41
CA SER A 62 15.06 -12.89 -12.75
C SER A 62 13.64 -13.24 -13.17
N ALA A 63 13.40 -14.42 -13.74
CA ALA A 63 12.05 -14.84 -14.16
C ALA A 63 11.06 -14.83 -12.98
N LYS A 64 11.49 -15.32 -11.81
CA LYS A 64 10.69 -15.29 -10.58
C LYS A 64 10.53 -13.86 -10.08
N GLY A 65 11.62 -13.08 -10.02
CA GLY A 65 11.58 -11.69 -9.55
C GLY A 65 10.66 -10.81 -10.39
N SER A 66 10.75 -10.94 -11.72
CA SER A 66 9.92 -10.21 -12.68
C SER A 66 8.45 -10.59 -12.54
N MET A 67 8.14 -11.88 -12.35
CA MET A 67 6.77 -12.34 -12.13
C MET A 67 6.17 -11.75 -10.84
N TYR A 68 6.89 -11.80 -9.72
CA TYR A 68 6.44 -11.19 -8.46
C TYR A 68 6.31 -9.66 -8.57
N GLY A 69 7.23 -9.00 -9.27
CA GLY A 69 7.16 -7.57 -9.54
C GLY A 69 5.93 -7.18 -10.36
N LEU A 70 5.60 -7.95 -11.40
CA LEU A 70 4.40 -7.74 -12.22
C LEU A 70 3.11 -7.99 -11.42
N LEU A 71 3.05 -9.08 -10.66
CA LEU A 71 1.90 -9.38 -9.79
C LEU A 71 1.69 -8.28 -8.75
N ASN A 72 2.77 -7.76 -8.16
CA ASN A 72 2.73 -6.62 -7.24
C ASN A 72 2.15 -5.37 -7.92
N GLY A 73 2.61 -5.04 -9.12
CA GLY A 73 2.10 -3.90 -9.89
C GLY A 73 0.62 -4.03 -10.25
N LEU A 74 0.20 -5.22 -10.72
CA LEU A 74 -1.20 -5.50 -11.05
C LEU A 74 -2.09 -5.43 -9.80
N ALA A 75 -1.68 -6.04 -8.69
CA ALA A 75 -2.40 -5.97 -7.44
C ALA A 75 -2.55 -4.52 -6.95
N ASN A 76 -1.48 -3.72 -7.02
CA ASN A 76 -1.50 -2.30 -6.65
C ASN A 76 -2.47 -1.50 -7.53
N GLY A 77 -2.43 -1.68 -8.85
CA GLY A 77 -3.33 -0.99 -9.78
C GLY A 77 -4.80 -1.33 -9.55
N ILE A 78 -5.12 -2.62 -9.41
CA ILE A 78 -6.49 -3.08 -9.12
C ILE A 78 -6.95 -2.57 -7.75
N ALA A 79 -6.12 -2.71 -6.71
CA ALA A 79 -6.43 -2.22 -5.37
C ALA A 79 -6.70 -0.70 -5.37
N CYS A 80 -5.92 0.08 -6.14
CA CYS A 80 -6.11 1.53 -6.26
C CYS A 80 -7.50 1.88 -6.83
N ILE A 81 -8.01 1.11 -7.80
CA ILE A 81 -9.40 1.30 -8.31
C ILE A 81 -10.40 1.14 -7.17
N PHE A 82 -10.35 0.02 -6.44
CA PHE A 82 -11.28 -0.24 -5.35
C PHE A 82 -11.14 0.77 -4.21
N PHE A 83 -9.93 1.19 -3.89
CA PHE A 83 -9.65 2.21 -2.89
C PHE A 83 -10.29 3.56 -3.26
N ILE A 84 -10.09 4.04 -4.50
CA ILE A 84 -10.67 5.33 -4.93
C ILE A 84 -12.20 5.23 -5.03
N VAL A 85 -12.74 4.08 -5.47
CA VAL A 85 -14.19 3.84 -5.45
C VAL A 85 -14.74 3.91 -4.03
N ALA A 86 -14.05 3.32 -3.05
CA ALA A 86 -14.42 3.39 -1.64
C ALA A 86 -14.34 4.83 -1.12
N LEU A 87 -13.27 5.57 -1.42
CA LEU A 87 -13.12 6.99 -1.07
C LEU A 87 -14.20 7.89 -1.67
N ARG A 88 -14.78 7.51 -2.81
CA ARG A 88 -15.88 8.26 -3.42
C ARG A 88 -17.23 7.98 -2.78
N LYS A 89 -17.43 6.75 -2.27
CA LYS A 89 -18.70 6.28 -1.72
C LYS A 89 -18.80 6.40 -0.20
N GLY A 90 -17.68 6.51 0.50
CA GLY A 90 -17.60 6.50 1.94
C GLY A 90 -16.68 7.57 2.50
N PRO A 91 -16.63 7.69 3.84
CA PRO A 91 -15.77 8.65 4.51
C PRO A 91 -14.29 8.31 4.29
N ALA A 92 -13.46 9.32 4.03
CA ALA A 92 -12.06 9.12 3.68
C ALA A 92 -11.27 8.42 4.79
N MET A 93 -11.44 8.85 6.04
CA MET A 93 -10.65 8.34 7.16
C MET A 93 -10.90 6.84 7.44
N PRO A 94 -12.15 6.35 7.59
CA PRO A 94 -12.40 4.92 7.73
C PRO A 94 -11.89 4.09 6.55
N VAL A 95 -12.04 4.57 5.31
CA VAL A 95 -11.53 3.85 4.12
C VAL A 95 -10.01 3.72 4.15
N VAL A 96 -9.29 4.79 4.47
CA VAL A 96 -7.83 4.78 4.59
C VAL A 96 -7.37 3.84 5.69
N LEU A 97 -8.05 3.84 6.84
CA LEU A 97 -7.66 2.99 7.97
C LEU A 97 -7.93 1.50 7.72
N ILE A 98 -9.09 1.16 7.14
CA ILE A 98 -9.42 -0.22 6.75
C ILE A 98 -8.38 -0.74 5.76
N THR A 99 -8.02 0.06 4.75
CA THR A 99 -7.03 -0.37 3.74
C THR A 99 -5.61 -0.42 4.30
N SER A 100 -5.28 0.40 5.30
CA SER A 100 -3.98 0.35 6.00
C SER A 100 -3.76 -0.94 6.80
N MET A 101 -4.78 -1.78 6.97
CA MET A 101 -4.66 -3.11 7.59
C MET A 101 -4.17 -4.20 6.63
N TYR A 102 -3.82 -3.87 5.38
CA TYR A 102 -3.22 -4.83 4.45
C TYR A 102 -2.03 -5.62 5.03
N PRO A 103 -1.19 -5.11 5.98
CA PRO A 103 -0.13 -5.92 6.59
C PRO A 103 -0.63 -7.16 7.33
N LEU A 104 -1.88 -7.16 7.83
CA LEU A 104 -2.49 -8.36 8.41
C LEU A 104 -2.68 -9.44 7.35
N ILE A 105 -3.22 -9.06 6.19
CA ILE A 105 -3.38 -9.95 5.05
C ILE A 105 -2.02 -10.43 4.55
N THR A 106 -1.03 -9.53 4.44
CA THR A 106 0.34 -9.90 4.09
C THR A 106 0.92 -10.92 5.07
N LEU A 107 0.72 -10.76 6.39
CA LEU A 107 1.23 -11.75 7.33
C LEU A 107 0.54 -13.11 7.15
N ILE A 108 -0.79 -13.14 6.98
CA ILE A 108 -1.54 -14.38 6.69
C ILE A 108 -0.97 -15.06 5.44
N LEU A 109 -0.73 -14.31 4.37
CA LEU A 109 -0.11 -14.84 3.15
C LEU A 109 1.31 -15.35 3.42
N CYS A 110 2.12 -14.66 4.21
CA CYS A 110 3.45 -15.15 4.61
C CYS A 110 3.39 -16.45 5.42
N ILE A 111 2.41 -16.60 6.31
CA ILE A 111 2.21 -17.84 7.08
C ILE A 111 1.83 -18.99 6.13
N VAL A 112 0.87 -18.76 5.23
CA VAL A 112 0.35 -19.78 4.31
C VAL A 112 1.41 -20.20 3.28
N PHE A 113 2.08 -19.24 2.64
CA PHE A 113 2.98 -19.50 1.52
C PHE A 113 4.45 -19.66 1.93
N LEU A 114 4.94 -18.88 2.90
CA LEU A 114 6.33 -18.92 3.34
C LEU A 114 6.53 -19.80 4.58
N LYS A 115 5.45 -20.33 5.18
CA LYS A 115 5.48 -21.20 6.37
C LYS A 115 6.26 -20.59 7.54
N GLN A 116 6.29 -19.26 7.63
CA GLN A 116 6.93 -18.57 8.75
C GLN A 116 6.08 -18.73 10.02
N GLY A 117 6.74 -19.06 11.13
CA GLY A 117 6.11 -19.12 12.45
C GLY A 117 5.74 -17.73 12.96
N ILE A 118 4.54 -17.59 13.52
CA ILE A 118 4.09 -16.33 14.14
C ILE A 118 4.60 -16.28 15.58
N THR A 119 5.20 -15.16 15.95
CA THR A 119 5.57 -14.90 17.35
C THR A 119 4.34 -14.43 18.14
N LEU A 120 4.26 -14.76 19.43
CA LEU A 120 3.18 -14.26 20.31
C LEU A 120 3.06 -12.72 20.27
N ARG A 121 4.19 -12.01 20.12
CA ARG A 121 4.21 -10.54 20.00
C ARG A 121 3.51 -10.04 18.74
N GLN A 122 3.71 -10.71 17.59
CA GLN A 122 3.01 -10.37 16.35
C GLN A 122 1.50 -10.61 16.49
N THR A 123 1.09 -11.70 17.15
CA THR A 123 -0.33 -11.98 17.41
C THR A 123 -0.97 -10.88 18.26
N PHE A 124 -0.34 -10.48 19.37
CA PHE A 124 -0.84 -9.36 20.17
C PHE A 124 -0.86 -8.05 19.37
N GLY A 125 0.16 -7.80 18.56
CA GLY A 125 0.21 -6.65 17.65
C GLY A 125 -0.98 -6.62 16.68
N MET A 126 -1.37 -7.77 16.13
CA MET A 126 -2.57 -7.85 15.28
C MET A 126 -3.85 -7.55 16.04
N ILE A 127 -4.01 -8.12 17.23
CA ILE A 127 -5.20 -7.89 18.06
C ILE A 127 -5.34 -6.40 18.37
N PHE A 128 -4.23 -5.74 18.75
CA PHE A 128 -4.23 -4.30 18.98
C PHE A 128 -4.50 -3.49 17.71
N ALA A 129 -3.97 -3.89 16.55
CA ALA A 129 -4.23 -3.23 15.28
C ALA A 129 -5.73 -3.32 14.89
N ILE A 130 -6.34 -4.49 15.08
CA ILE A 130 -7.78 -4.71 14.84
C ILE A 130 -8.61 -3.89 15.83
N ALA A 131 -8.24 -3.86 17.11
CA ALA A 131 -8.92 -3.05 18.11
C ALA A 131 -8.85 -1.55 17.78
N ALA A 132 -7.67 -1.05 17.38
CA ALA A 132 -7.48 0.33 16.94
C ALA A 132 -8.33 0.64 15.69
N LEU A 133 -8.38 -0.28 14.72
CA LEU A 133 -9.26 -0.15 13.55
C LEU A 133 -10.72 -0.01 13.97
N ILE A 134 -11.22 -0.91 14.83
CA ILE A 134 -12.61 -0.87 15.28
C ILE A 134 -12.90 0.50 15.90
N LEU A 135 -12.04 0.97 16.80
CA LEU A 135 -12.19 2.27 17.46
C LEU A 135 -12.23 3.43 16.46
N PHE A 136 -11.27 3.49 15.53
CA PHE A 136 -11.25 4.55 14.52
C PHE A 136 -12.40 4.46 13.51
N SER A 137 -12.88 3.25 13.18
CA SER A 137 -14.03 3.07 12.29
C SER A 137 -15.37 3.29 13.00
N SER A 138 -15.37 3.24 14.34
CA SER A 138 -16.56 3.38 15.19
C SER A 138 -16.95 4.84 15.49
N GLU A 139 -16.32 5.81 14.84
CA GLU A 139 -16.81 7.19 14.87
C GLU A 139 -18.01 7.37 13.91
N ALA A 140 -19.20 7.45 14.55
CA ALA A 140 -20.47 8.10 14.19
C ALA A 140 -20.92 8.15 12.71
#